data_AF-A0A4Q3D0K2-F1
#
_entry.id   AF-A0A4Q3D0K2-F1
#
_cell.length_a   1.000
_cell.length_b   1.000
_cell.length_c   1.000
_cell.angle_alpha   90.00
_cell.angle_beta   90.00
_cell.angle_gamma   90.00
#
_symmetry.space_group_name_H-M   'P 1'
#
loop_
_entity.id
_entity.type
_entity.pdbx_description
1 polymer ?
#
loop_
_entity_poly.entity_id
_entity_poly.type
_entity_poly.pdbx_seq_one_letter_code
_entity_poly.pdbx_strand_id
1 'polypeptide(L)'
;MSSEPNWHSTTILAVKKGRKLVVMGDGQVSMGNTVMKGNARKVRRIGDKGEIIAGFAGATADAFTLFERLEQKLERFPGNLQRAAVELA
;
A
#
# COMPACT_ATOMS: atom_id res chain seq x y z
N MET A 1 -2.22 17.09 28.15
CA MET A 1 -1.78 16.70 26.79
C MET A 1 -3.03 16.34 26.01
N SER A 2 -3.48 17.22 25.12
CA SER A 2 -4.54 16.89 24.16
C SER A 2 -4.00 15.79 23.24
N SER A 3 -4.53 14.57 23.35
CA SER A 3 -4.26 13.51 22.38
C SER A 3 -4.60 14.04 20.99
N GLU A 4 -3.62 14.07 20.08
CA GLU A 4 -3.90 14.40 18.69
C GLU A 4 -5.01 13.49 18.16
N PRO A 5 -5.90 13.98 17.26
CA PRO A 5 -6.93 13.15 16.69
C PRO A 5 -6.30 11.92 16.01
N ASN A 6 -6.65 10.72 16.45
CA ASN A 6 -6.19 9.49 15.82
C ASN A 6 -6.71 9.43 14.37
N TRP A 7 -5.78 9.51 13.41
CA TRP A 7 -6.07 9.35 12.00
C TRP A 7 -6.06 7.86 11.66
N HIS A 8 -7.21 7.35 11.22
CA HIS A 8 -7.33 6.03 10.64
C HIS A 8 -7.55 6.20 9.15
N SER A 9 -6.63 5.69 8.34
CA SER A 9 -6.86 5.55 6.90
C SER A 9 -7.53 4.21 6.64
N THR A 10 -7.28 3.59 5.49
CA THR A 10 -7.88 2.31 5.14
C THR A 10 -7.14 1.16 5.83
N THR A 11 -7.87 0.07 6.02
CA THR A 11 -7.32 -1.25 6.25
C THR A 11 -7.09 -1.94 4.91
N ILE A 12 -5.93 -2.58 4.76
CA ILE A 12 -5.59 -3.38 3.58
C ILE A 12 -5.41 -4.82 4.02
N LEU A 13 -6.06 -5.75 3.32
CA LEU A 13 -5.98 -7.18 3.54
C LEU A 13 -5.45 -7.87 2.28
N ALA A 14 -4.50 -8.79 2.46
CA ALA A 14 -4.04 -9.67 1.40
C ALA A 14 -4.33 -11.13 1.78
N VAL A 15 -4.94 -11.87 0.86
CA VAL A 15 -5.25 -13.30 1.02
C VAL A 15 -4.70 -14.07 -0.18
N LYS A 16 -3.88 -15.08 0.09
CA LYS A 16 -3.36 -16.00 -0.93
C LYS A 16 -3.93 -17.40 -0.70
N LYS A 17 -4.52 -17.99 -1.73
CA LYS A 17 -4.99 -19.38 -1.73
C LYS A 17 -4.48 -20.09 -2.99
N GLY A 18 -3.53 -21.01 -2.82
CA GLY A 18 -2.85 -21.67 -3.93
C GLY A 18 -2.17 -20.65 -4.85
N ARG A 19 -2.57 -20.65 -6.14
CA ARG A 19 -2.06 -19.72 -7.17
C ARG A 19 -2.87 -18.42 -7.31
N LYS A 20 -3.84 -18.17 -6.44
CA LYS A 20 -4.66 -16.95 -6.46
C LYS A 20 -4.27 -16.04 -5.31
N LEU A 21 -4.10 -14.76 -5.61
CA LEU A 21 -3.86 -13.68 -4.65
C LEU A 21 -4.97 -12.64 -4.80
N VAL A 22 -5.54 -12.22 -3.68
CA VAL A 22 -6.47 -11.09 -3.59
C VAL A 22 -5.87 -10.08 -2.62
N VAL A 23 -5.81 -8.82 -3.05
CA VAL A 23 -5.49 -7.70 -2.16
C VAL A 23 -6.67 -6.74 -2.24
N MET A 24 -7.21 -6.37 -1.09
CA MET A 24 -8.34 -5.49 -0.97
C MET A 24 -8.07 -4.44 0.09
N GLY A 25 -8.62 -3.26 -0.10
CA GLY A 25 -8.68 -2.23 0.93
C GLY A 25 -10.07 -1.62 0.93
N ASP A 26 -10.52 -1.20 2.10
CA ASP A 26 -11.69 -0.35 2.19
C ASP A 26 -11.37 1.09 1.72
N GLY A 27 -12.39 1.95 1.71
CA GLY A 27 -12.26 3.34 1.27
C GLY A 27 -12.35 4.37 2.39
N GLN A 28 -12.51 3.93 3.64
CA GLN A 28 -12.76 4.82 4.75
C GLN A 28 -11.47 5.48 5.23
N VAL A 29 -11.56 6.79 5.43
CA VAL A 29 -10.59 7.59 6.17
C VAL A 29 -11.35 8.31 7.25
N SER A 30 -10.92 8.16 8.50
CA SER A 30 -11.55 8.70 9.68
C SER A 30 -10.57 9.52 10.52
N MET A 31 -11.10 10.55 11.17
CA MET A 31 -10.43 11.31 12.21
C MET A 31 -11.23 11.13 13.51
N GLY A 32 -10.71 10.31 14.43
CA GLY A 32 -11.50 9.81 15.54
C GLY A 32 -12.75 9.07 15.05
N ASN A 33 -13.92 9.47 15.54
CA ASN A 33 -15.22 8.85 15.19
C ASN A 33 -15.84 9.40 13.90
N THR A 34 -15.24 10.41 13.27
CA THR A 34 -15.80 11.07 12.08
C THR A 34 -15.21 10.51 10.81
N VAL A 35 -16.06 10.07 9.86
CA VAL A 35 -15.63 9.68 8.51
C VAL A 35 -15.37 10.93 7.68
N MET A 36 -14.14 11.09 7.21
CA MET A 36 -13.69 12.22 6.40
C MET A 36 -13.78 11.91 4.90
N LYS A 37 -13.60 10.64 4.51
CA LYS A 37 -13.64 10.19 3.10
C LYS A 37 -14.03 8.72 3.04
N GLY A 38 -14.90 8.34 2.10
CA GLY A 38 -15.39 6.95 1.95
C GLY A 38 -14.88 6.20 0.71
N ASN A 39 -14.11 6.85 -0.16
CA ASN A 39 -13.70 6.32 -1.45
C ASN A 39 -12.17 6.33 -1.67
N ALA A 40 -11.38 6.27 -0.60
CA ALA A 40 -9.93 6.12 -0.72
C ALA A 40 -9.57 4.84 -1.48
N ARG A 41 -8.56 4.91 -2.34
CA ARG A 41 -8.02 3.75 -3.05
C ARG A 41 -6.52 3.66 -2.76
N LYS A 42 -6.14 2.80 -1.82
CA LYS A 42 -4.74 2.61 -1.41
C LYS A 42 -4.11 1.33 -1.93
N VAL A 43 -4.88 0.46 -2.60
CA VAL A 43 -4.37 -0.66 -3.38
C VAL A 43 -4.16 -0.20 -4.81
N ARG A 44 -2.98 -0.45 -5.36
CA ARG A 44 -2.59 -0.10 -6.73
C ARG A 44 -1.79 -1.23 -7.37
N ARG A 45 -1.71 -1.20 -8.69
CA ARG A 45 -0.79 -2.04 -9.46
C ARG A 45 0.50 -1.27 -9.73
N ILE A 46 1.64 -1.94 -9.60
CA ILE A 46 2.98 -1.40 -9.89
C ILE A 46 3.76 -2.40 -10.76
N GLY A 47 4.95 -1.99 -11.19
CA GLY A 47 5.76 -2.72 -12.17
C GLY A 47 5.34 -2.37 -13.61
N ASP A 48 6.25 -2.57 -14.56
CA ASP A 48 6.11 -2.13 -15.96
C ASP A 48 4.80 -2.58 -16.62
N LYS A 49 4.25 -3.73 -16.20
CA LYS A 49 3.04 -4.32 -16.76
C LYS A 49 1.89 -4.38 -15.75
N GLY A 50 2.03 -3.72 -14.59
CA GLY A 50 1.05 -3.76 -13.51
C GLY A 50 0.88 -5.15 -12.90
N GLU A 51 1.92 -5.97 -12.96
CA GLU A 51 1.94 -7.36 -12.53
C GLU A 51 2.01 -7.53 -11.01
N ILE A 52 2.44 -6.49 -10.29
CA ILE A 52 2.54 -6.47 -8.83
C ILE A 52 1.36 -5.69 -8.25
N ILE A 53 0.74 -6.23 -7.20
CA ILE A 53 -0.29 -5.53 -6.43
C ILE A 53 0.32 -5.04 -5.12
N ALA A 54 0.26 -3.74 -4.89
CA ALA A 54 0.82 -3.09 -3.71
C ALA A 54 -0.25 -2.28 -2.96
N GLY A 55 -0.15 -2.23 -1.64
CA GLY A 55 -1.07 -1.49 -0.77
C GLY A 55 -0.34 -0.81 0.38
N PHE A 56 -0.71 0.42 0.70
CA PHE A 56 -0.12 1.17 1.82
C PHE A 56 -1.20 1.87 2.67
N ALA A 57 -1.32 1.47 3.93
CA ALA A 57 -2.33 1.96 4.88
C ALA A 57 -1.90 3.22 5.67
N GLY A 58 -0.69 3.74 5.43
CA GLY A 58 -0.17 4.94 6.09
C GLY A 58 -0.42 6.25 5.33
N ALA A 59 0.35 7.27 5.70
CA ALA A 59 0.30 8.59 5.08
C ALA A 59 0.59 8.53 3.57
N THR A 60 -0.12 9.34 2.79
CA THR A 60 -0.02 9.31 1.33
C THR A 60 1.37 9.69 0.83
N ALA A 61 2.06 10.62 1.50
CA ALA A 61 3.41 11.04 1.11
C ALA A 61 4.42 9.88 1.23
N ASP A 62 4.44 9.19 2.38
CA ASP A 62 5.32 8.03 2.60
C ASP A 62 5.04 6.92 1.59
N ALA A 63 3.77 6.72 1.23
CA ALA A 63 3.37 5.74 0.22
C ALA A 63 4.05 6.03 -1.13
N PHE A 64 4.04 7.29 -1.58
CA PHE A 64 4.68 7.67 -2.84
C PHE A 64 6.18 7.43 -2.81
N THR A 65 6.85 7.86 -1.74
CA THR A 65 8.30 7.65 -1.59
C THR A 65 8.68 6.17 -1.56
N LEU A 66 7.93 5.34 -0.83
CA LEU A 66 8.21 3.90 -0.76
C LEU A 66 7.95 3.19 -2.08
N PHE A 67 6.90 3.57 -2.82
CA PHE A 67 6.64 2.99 -4.13
C PHE A 67 7.71 3.37 -5.16
N GLU A 68 8.14 4.63 -5.19
CA GLU A 68 9.24 5.06 -6.08
C GLU A 68 10.53 4.28 -5.79
N ARG A 69 10.89 4.15 -4.51
CA ARG A 69 12.07 3.34 -4.12
C ARG A 69 11.91 1.86 -4.49
N LEU A 70 10.72 1.30 -4.33
CA LEU A 70 10.46 -0.10 -4.70
C LEU A 70 10.56 -0.29 -6.22
N GLU A 71 10.05 0.63 -7.02
CA GLU A 71 10.15 0.60 -8.49
C GLU A 71 11.62 0.62 -8.94
N GLN A 72 12.46 1.49 -8.37
CA GLN A 72 13.90 1.49 -8.64
C GLN A 72 14.57 0.15 -8.31
N LYS A 73 14.13 -0.54 -7.24
CA LYS A 73 14.65 -1.87 -6.89
C LYS A 73 14.15 -2.94 -7.85
N LEU A 74 12.91 -2.84 -8.33
CA LEU A 74 12.35 -3.77 -9.32
C LEU A 74 13.03 -3.65 -10.68
N GLU A 75 13.37 -2.43 -11.11
CA GLU A 75 14.19 -2.19 -12.32
C GLU A 75 15.58 -2.83 -12.19
N ARG A 76 16.20 -2.71 -11.02
CA ARG A 76 17.52 -3.31 -10.74
C ARG A 76 17.48 -4.85 -10.66
N PHE A 77 16.33 -5.42 -10.26
CA PHE A 77 16.15 -6.86 -10.09
C PHE A 77 14.91 -7.38 -10.85
N PRO A 78 14.94 -7.38 -12.20
CA PRO A 78 13.76 -7.70 -13.01
C PRO A 78 13.17 -9.08 -12.70
N GLY A 79 11.85 -9.13 -12.51
CA GLY A 79 11.12 -10.36 -12.22
C GLY A 79 11.32 -10.94 -10.81
N ASN A 80 12.12 -10.29 -9.95
CA ASN A 80 12.40 -10.78 -8.59
C ASN A 80 11.87 -9.82 -7.51
N LEU A 81 10.55 -9.84 -7.31
CA LEU A 81 9.86 -9.03 -6.29
C LEU A 81 10.40 -9.26 -4.88
N GLN A 82 10.73 -10.50 -4.53
CA GLN A 82 11.23 -10.82 -3.19
C GLN A 82 12.57 -10.15 -2.93
N ARG A 83 13.49 -10.19 -3.90
CA ARG A 83 14.78 -9.51 -3.79
C ARG A 83 14.61 -8.00 -3.73
N ALA A 84 13.78 -7.42 -4.59
CA ALA A 84 13.51 -5.98 -4.58
C ALA A 84 12.95 -5.49 -3.23
N ALA A 85 12.04 -6.27 -2.62
CA ALA A 85 11.46 -5.96 -1.32
C ALA A 85 12.47 -6.04 -0.16
N VAL A 86 13.38 -7.03 -0.18
CA VAL A 86 14.44 -7.15 0.83
C VAL A 86 15.43 -5.99 0.72
N GLU A 87 15.78 -5.58 -0.49
CA GLU A 87 16.74 -4.50 -0.76
C GLU A 87 16.15 -3.09 -0.54
N LEU A 88 14.83 -2.98 -0.37
CA LEU A 88 14.14 -1.75 0.02
C LEU A 88 14.28 -1.46 1.52
N ALA A 89 14.37 -2.51 2.35
CA ALA A 89 14.37 -2.45 3.81
C ALA A 89 15.69 -1.92 4.39
#